data_AF-A0A542Y4A8-F1
#
_entry.id   AF-A0A542Y4A8-F1
#
_cell.length_a   1.000
_cell.length_b   1.000
_cell.length_c   1.000
_cell.angle_alpha   90.00
_cell.angle_beta   90.00
_cell.angle_gamma   90.00
#
_symmetry.space_group_name_H-M   'P 1'
#
loop_
_entity.id
_entity.type
_entity.pdbx_description
1 polymer ?
#
loop_
_entity_poly.entity_id
_entity_poly.type
_entity_poly.pdbx_seq_one_letter_code
_entity_poly.pdbx_strand_id
1 'polypeptide(L)'
;MRPPTSVRACPRAKRTAVVRAVAGSTALLSALLFTGCASLGAEPGYTPRTASGTIVSEDELTSATFEVETFLRTLDDGETEEIGEVRFTDLTAPVATLGVGGELIGSAAGPCFDTGLRTGGGDISVGPAEGPQTSTMPMDAEGREVAELVLLVHEQDPNAECFYRVVARAPLVWDEQ
;
A
#
# COMPACT_ATOMS: atom_id res chain seq x y z
N MET A 1 -26.27 -67.11 -8.80
CA MET A 1 -26.98 -65.98 -8.15
C MET A 1 -26.74 -64.74 -9.01
N ARG A 2 -27.81 -64.01 -9.33
CA ARG A 2 -27.84 -62.93 -10.34
C ARG A 2 -27.48 -61.57 -9.69
N PRO A 3 -26.87 -60.62 -10.42
CA PRO A 3 -26.66 -59.27 -9.93
C PRO A 3 -27.92 -58.40 -10.19
N PRO A 4 -28.19 -57.37 -9.36
CA PRO A 4 -29.19 -56.36 -9.72
C PRO A 4 -28.59 -55.23 -10.56
N THR A 5 -29.34 -54.93 -11.62
CA THR A 5 -29.23 -53.84 -12.60
C THR A 5 -29.67 -52.47 -12.07
N SER A 6 -28.83 -51.45 -12.31
CA SER A 6 -29.11 -50.14 -12.97
C SER A 6 -30.28 -49.23 -12.54
N VAL A 7 -30.01 -47.92 -12.35
CA VAL A 7 -30.45 -46.75 -13.19
C VAL A 7 -30.61 -45.42 -12.39
N ARG A 8 -29.81 -44.40 -12.77
CA ARG A 8 -29.99 -42.91 -12.75
C ARG A 8 -30.18 -42.18 -11.40
N ALA A 9 -29.72 -40.94 -11.18
CA ALA A 9 -29.58 -39.80 -12.09
C ALA A 9 -28.42 -38.83 -11.70
N CYS A 10 -27.84 -38.21 -12.72
CA CYS A 10 -27.05 -36.97 -12.70
C CYS A 10 -27.93 -35.89 -13.38
N PRO A 11 -27.90 -34.57 -13.06
CA PRO A 11 -26.78 -33.66 -13.39
C PRO A 11 -26.66 -32.48 -12.35
N ARG A 12 -25.80 -31.44 -12.42
CA ARG A 12 -25.39 -30.59 -13.54
C ARG A 12 -24.33 -29.55 -13.11
N ALA A 13 -23.40 -29.28 -14.03
CA ALA A 13 -22.70 -28.01 -14.32
C ALA A 13 -21.69 -27.43 -13.29
N LYS A 14 -20.38 -27.46 -13.59
CA LYS A 14 -19.60 -26.49 -14.39
C LYS A 14 -19.45 -25.15 -13.65
N ARG A 15 -18.25 -24.62 -13.41
CA ARG A 15 -17.27 -24.23 -14.43
C ARG A 15 -15.82 -24.31 -13.92
N THR A 16 -14.99 -24.92 -14.76
CA THR A 16 -13.54 -24.80 -14.81
C THR A 16 -13.16 -23.34 -15.07
N ALA A 17 -12.37 -22.73 -14.18
CA ALA A 17 -11.55 -21.58 -14.54
C ALA A 17 -10.16 -22.11 -14.90
N VAL A 18 -9.89 -22.15 -16.21
CA VAL A 18 -8.58 -22.42 -16.77
C VAL A 18 -7.72 -21.20 -16.48
N VAL A 19 -6.77 -21.33 -15.54
CA VAL A 19 -5.67 -20.38 -15.42
C VAL A 19 -4.76 -20.65 -16.61
N ARG A 20 -4.93 -19.87 -17.68
CA ARG A 20 -3.92 -19.78 -18.75
C ARG A 20 -2.72 -19.04 -18.16
N ALA A 21 -1.72 -19.79 -17.73
CA ALA A 21 -0.37 -19.28 -17.57
C ALA A 21 0.09 -18.77 -18.95
N VAL A 22 0.11 -17.45 -19.12
CA VAL A 22 0.91 -16.84 -20.18
C VAL A 22 2.32 -16.75 -19.62
N ALA A 23 3.12 -17.76 -19.94
CA ALA A 23 4.57 -17.68 -19.87
C ALA A 23 5.02 -16.61 -20.87
N GLY A 24 5.22 -15.39 -20.37
CA GLY A 24 5.85 -14.29 -21.08
C GLY A 24 7.13 -13.92 -20.32
N SER A 25 8.23 -14.55 -20.71
CA SER A 25 9.56 -14.26 -20.21
C SER A 25 9.96 -12.81 -20.49
N THR A 26 10.09 -12.01 -19.45
CA THR A 26 11.12 -10.97 -19.36
C THR A 26 11.70 -11.00 -17.96
N ALA A 27 12.73 -11.83 -17.78
CA ALA A 27 13.69 -11.66 -16.71
C ALA A 27 14.41 -10.33 -16.96
N LEU A 28 13.94 -9.25 -16.34
CA LEU A 28 14.74 -8.04 -16.19
C LEU A 28 15.50 -8.19 -14.88
N LEU A 29 16.71 -8.69 -15.06
CA LEU A 29 17.78 -8.75 -14.09
C LEU A 29 18.20 -7.32 -13.75
N SER A 30 17.42 -6.61 -12.96
CA SER A 30 17.85 -5.34 -12.36
C SER A 30 18.74 -5.65 -11.17
N ALA A 31 20.00 -6.00 -11.47
CA ALA A 31 21.08 -5.94 -10.51
C ALA A 31 21.30 -4.46 -10.14
N LEU A 32 20.57 -3.97 -9.14
CA LEU A 32 20.91 -2.72 -8.47
C LEU A 32 22.18 -2.96 -7.67
N LEU A 33 23.31 -2.66 -8.31
CA LEU A 33 24.58 -2.37 -7.67
C LEU A 33 24.39 -1.14 -6.77
N PHE A 34 23.97 -1.36 -5.53
CA PHE A 34 24.18 -0.39 -4.46
C PHE A 34 25.68 -0.36 -4.15
N THR A 35 26.38 0.45 -4.93
CA THR A 35 27.74 0.88 -4.64
C THR A 35 27.64 1.77 -3.40
N GLY A 36 28.34 1.35 -2.34
CA GLY A 36 27.97 1.65 -0.97
C GLY A 36 27.90 3.11 -0.57
N CYS A 37 27.12 3.33 0.49
CA CYS A 37 27.33 4.42 1.42
C CYS A 37 27.08 3.88 2.83
N ALA A 38 28.15 3.89 3.64
CA ALA A 38 28.21 3.83 5.09
C ALA A 38 27.28 2.84 5.83
N SER A 39 27.92 1.87 6.49
CA SER A 39 27.45 1.25 7.73
C SER A 39 27.07 2.34 8.74
N LEU A 40 25.82 2.80 8.70
CA LEU A 40 25.16 3.50 9.80
C LEU A 40 24.74 2.43 10.80
N GLY A 41 25.17 2.61 12.06
CA GLY A 41 25.07 1.60 13.10
C GLY A 41 23.67 0.99 13.15
N ALA A 42 23.61 -0.34 13.04
CA ALA A 42 22.42 -1.07 13.39
C ALA A 42 22.09 -0.76 14.86
N GLU A 43 21.08 0.09 15.08
CA GLU A 43 20.40 0.17 16.36
C GLU A 43 19.95 -1.28 16.71
N PRO A 44 20.36 -1.83 17.86
CA PRO A 44 20.05 -3.20 18.21
C PRO A 44 18.53 -3.38 18.31
N GLY A 45 17.94 -4.13 17.37
CA GLY A 45 16.52 -4.50 17.40
C GLY A 45 15.70 -4.07 16.18
N TYR A 46 16.24 -3.22 15.29
CA TYR A 46 15.53 -2.86 14.07
C TYR A 46 15.63 -3.96 13.00
N THR A 47 14.49 -4.32 12.42
CA THR A 47 14.41 -5.27 11.30
C THR A 47 13.66 -4.59 10.15
N PRO A 48 14.34 -4.26 9.03
CA PRO A 48 13.67 -3.68 7.86
C PRO A 48 12.55 -4.60 7.38
N ARG A 49 11.37 -4.05 7.10
CA ARG A 49 10.21 -4.82 6.63
C ARG A 49 9.62 -4.22 5.37
N THR A 50 9.03 -5.08 4.55
CA THR A 50 8.37 -4.70 3.31
C THR A 50 6.89 -5.06 3.36
N ALA A 51 6.07 -4.21 2.75
CA ALA A 51 4.66 -4.50 2.49
C ALA A 51 4.36 -4.15 1.04
N SER A 52 3.52 -4.94 0.39
CA SER A 52 3.09 -4.64 -0.98
C SER A 52 1.60 -4.92 -1.14
N GLY A 53 0.98 -4.25 -2.09
CA GLY A 53 -0.44 -4.43 -2.33
C GLY A 53 -0.99 -3.52 -3.41
N THR A 54 -2.31 -3.49 -3.47
CA THR A 54 -3.06 -2.61 -4.37
C THR A 54 -4.05 -1.79 -3.56
N ILE A 55 -4.16 -0.51 -3.90
CA ILE A 55 -5.15 0.40 -3.33
C ILE A 55 -6.12 0.78 -4.44
N VAL A 56 -7.42 0.71 -4.15
CA VAL A 56 -8.50 1.05 -5.10
C VAL A 56 -9.59 1.78 -4.32
N SER A 57 -10.06 2.92 -4.83
CA SER A 57 -11.18 3.67 -4.26
C SER A 57 -12.51 2.94 -4.52
N GLU A 58 -13.52 3.23 -3.70
CA GLU A 58 -14.85 2.62 -3.85
C GLU A 58 -15.52 2.93 -5.20
N ASP A 59 -15.22 4.09 -5.77
CA ASP A 59 -15.71 4.53 -7.08
C ASP A 59 -14.83 4.05 -8.26
N GLU A 60 -13.76 3.30 -7.97
CA GLU A 60 -12.77 2.77 -8.92
C GLU A 60 -12.04 3.84 -9.75
N LEU A 61 -12.16 5.12 -9.39
CA LEU A 61 -11.50 6.21 -10.11
C LEU A 61 -10.05 6.42 -9.67
N THR A 62 -9.70 5.98 -8.45
CA THR A 62 -8.33 6.01 -7.93
C THR A 62 -7.82 4.60 -7.71
N SER A 63 -6.66 4.29 -8.30
CA SER A 63 -5.99 3.00 -8.07
C SER A 63 -4.48 3.11 -8.19
N ALA A 64 -3.77 2.25 -7.48
CA ALA A 64 -2.32 2.06 -7.62
C ALA A 64 -1.89 0.69 -7.09
N THR A 65 -0.77 0.20 -7.60
CA THR A 65 0.04 -0.82 -6.91
C THR A 65 1.04 -0.09 -6.02
N PHE A 66 1.27 -0.56 -4.80
CA PHE A 66 2.23 0.05 -3.89
C PHE A 66 3.21 -0.97 -3.31
N GLU A 67 4.39 -0.47 -2.96
CA GLU A 67 5.39 -1.12 -2.13
C GLU A 67 5.80 -0.15 -1.02
N VAL A 68 5.95 -0.65 0.20
CA VAL A 68 6.46 0.08 1.35
C VAL A 68 7.71 -0.62 1.84
N GLU A 69 8.79 0.13 2.04
CA GLU A 69 10.02 -0.34 2.67
C GLU A 69 10.32 0.56 3.88
N THR A 70 10.54 -0.05 5.04
CA THR A 70 10.83 0.70 6.28
C THR A 70 12.33 0.91 6.48
N PHE A 71 12.71 2.02 7.09
CA PHE A 71 14.08 2.33 7.50
C PHE A 71 14.11 3.29 8.69
N LEU A 72 15.25 3.38 9.35
CA LEU A 72 15.47 4.33 10.44
C LEU A 72 16.02 5.65 9.89
N ARG A 73 15.46 6.77 10.37
CA ARG A 73 15.98 8.12 10.13
C ARG A 73 16.37 8.76 11.45
N THR A 74 17.60 9.29 11.50
CA THR A 74 18.05 10.13 12.62
C THR A 74 17.61 11.57 12.39
N LEU A 75 16.90 12.13 13.38
CA LEU A 75 16.43 13.51 13.43
C LEU A 75 17.53 14.47 13.87
N ASP A 76 17.29 15.78 13.71
CA ASP A 76 18.26 16.83 14.04
C ASP A 76 18.60 16.90 15.54
N ASP A 77 17.72 16.42 16.42
CA ASP A 77 17.92 16.31 17.87
C ASP A 77 18.64 15.02 18.30
N GLY A 78 18.96 14.14 17.35
CA GLY A 78 19.61 12.86 17.59
C GLY A 78 18.66 11.71 17.93
N GLU A 79 17.34 11.95 17.97
CA GLU A 79 16.36 10.85 18.08
C GLU A 79 16.28 10.07 16.77
N THR A 80 15.85 8.82 16.85
CA THR A 80 15.68 7.95 15.66
C THR A 80 14.22 7.57 15.53
N GLU A 81 13.68 7.68 14.32
CA GLU A 81 12.30 7.33 13.99
C GLU A 81 12.24 6.31 12.85
N GLU A 82 11.22 5.44 12.87
CA GLU A 82 10.94 4.53 11.76
C GLU A 82 10.11 5.25 10.70
N ILE A 83 10.63 5.28 9.47
CA ILE A 83 9.94 5.85 8.32
C ILE A 83 9.75 4.81 7.23
N GLY A 84 8.66 4.94 6.49
CA GLY A 84 8.31 4.10 5.36
C GLY A 84 8.43 4.90 4.08
N GLU A 85 9.21 4.39 3.13
CA GLU A 85 9.18 4.86 1.76
C GLU A 85 8.07 4.10 1.03
N VAL A 86 7.06 4.84 0.58
CA VAL A 86 5.93 4.32 -0.18
C VAL A 86 6.17 4.61 -1.65
N ARG A 87 6.27 3.55 -2.46
CA ARG A 87 6.41 3.62 -3.91
C ARG A 87 5.11 3.20 -4.57
N PHE A 88 4.56 4.07 -5.42
CA PHE A 88 3.35 3.81 -6.20
C PHE A 88 3.70 3.57 -7.66
N THR A 89 3.15 2.48 -8.21
CA THR A 89 3.20 2.13 -9.63
C THR A 89 1.78 2.09 -10.18
N ASP A 90 1.62 2.47 -11.45
CA ASP A 90 0.33 2.54 -12.15
C ASP A 90 -0.71 3.45 -11.46
N LEU A 91 -0.24 4.48 -10.73
CA LEU A 91 -1.10 5.40 -10.02
C LEU A 91 -2.00 6.18 -10.99
N THR A 92 -3.30 5.99 -10.84
CA THR A 92 -4.35 6.68 -11.59
C THR A 92 -5.30 7.35 -10.62
N ALA A 93 -5.70 8.60 -10.88
CA ALA A 93 -6.72 9.31 -10.10
C ALA A 93 -7.37 10.43 -10.94
N PRO A 94 -8.58 10.90 -10.58
CA PRO A 94 -9.25 12.00 -11.29
C PRO A 94 -8.74 13.39 -10.85
N VAL A 95 -7.62 13.45 -10.14
CA VAL A 95 -6.97 14.65 -9.61
C VAL A 95 -5.50 14.66 -10.00
N ALA A 96 -4.87 15.83 -10.02
CA ALA A 96 -3.44 15.97 -10.36
C ALA A 96 -2.50 15.67 -9.18
N THR A 97 -3.01 15.67 -7.95
CA THR A 97 -2.21 15.51 -6.74
C THR A 97 -3.03 14.74 -5.72
N LEU A 98 -2.39 13.78 -5.05
CA LEU A 98 -2.94 13.04 -3.94
C LEU A 98 -2.03 13.23 -2.73
N GLY A 99 -2.62 13.41 -1.55
CA GLY A 99 -1.90 13.25 -0.31
C GLY A 99 -1.75 11.77 0.02
N VAL A 100 -0.68 11.46 0.73
CA VAL A 100 -0.35 10.15 1.27
C VAL A 100 -0.38 10.24 2.79
N GLY A 101 -0.97 9.26 3.44
CA GLY A 101 -0.94 9.15 4.89
C GLY A 101 -1.11 7.72 5.39
N GLY A 102 -0.97 7.55 6.70
CA GLY A 102 -1.12 6.29 7.40
C GLY A 102 -2.24 6.31 8.43
N GLU A 103 -3.05 5.26 8.49
CA GLU A 103 -3.99 4.99 9.59
C GLU A 103 -3.34 4.10 10.64
N LEU A 104 -3.48 4.46 11.92
CA LEU A 104 -2.99 3.65 13.03
C LEU A 104 -3.96 2.53 13.42
N ILE A 105 -3.45 1.38 13.88
CA ILE A 105 -4.25 0.23 14.33
C ILE A 105 -5.27 0.65 15.41
N GLY A 106 -6.57 0.46 15.16
CA GLY A 106 -7.64 0.72 16.14
C GLY A 106 -8.26 2.11 16.08
N SER A 107 -7.93 2.91 15.07
CA SER A 107 -8.66 4.14 14.74
C SER A 107 -9.95 3.82 13.97
N ALA A 108 -10.99 4.63 14.16
CA ALA A 108 -12.24 4.46 13.42
C ALA A 108 -12.04 4.92 11.98
N ALA A 109 -12.26 4.01 11.01
CA ALA A 109 -12.24 4.36 9.60
C ALA A 109 -13.34 5.42 9.31
N GLY A 110 -12.89 6.66 9.09
CA GLY A 110 -13.75 7.79 8.78
C GLY A 110 -13.52 8.31 7.35
N PRO A 111 -14.45 9.10 6.81
CA PRO A 111 -14.28 9.75 5.51
C PRO A 111 -13.27 10.90 5.56
N CYS A 112 -12.99 11.45 6.75
CA CYS A 112 -12.03 12.52 6.96
C CYS A 112 -10.67 11.98 7.41
N PHE A 113 -9.59 12.60 6.90
CA PHE A 113 -8.24 12.38 7.38
C PHE A 113 -7.85 13.52 8.35
N ASP A 114 -7.73 13.22 9.63
CA ASP A 114 -7.27 14.14 10.66
C ASP A 114 -5.83 13.84 11.06
N THR A 115 -4.91 14.79 10.85
CA THR A 115 -3.48 14.60 11.13
C THR A 115 -3.13 14.41 12.61
N GLY A 116 -4.10 14.50 13.53
CA GLY A 116 -3.89 14.34 14.97
C GLY A 116 -3.76 12.89 15.44
N LEU A 117 -4.27 11.90 14.69
CA LEU A 117 -4.21 10.47 15.03
C LEU A 117 -3.65 9.62 13.88
N ARG A 118 -2.94 10.27 12.95
CA ARG A 118 -2.55 9.70 11.65
C ARG A 118 -1.17 10.21 11.26
N THR A 119 -0.44 9.45 10.47
CA THR A 119 0.87 9.87 9.96
C THR A 119 0.72 10.49 8.57
N GLY A 120 1.38 11.63 8.33
CA GLY A 120 1.37 12.29 7.02
C GLY A 120 2.61 11.92 6.19
N GLY A 121 2.38 11.55 4.93
CA GLY A 121 3.44 11.23 3.95
C GLY A 121 3.73 12.34 2.94
N GLY A 122 3.01 13.46 3.02
CA GLY A 122 3.06 14.53 2.03
C GLY A 122 2.26 14.21 0.77
N ASP A 123 2.54 14.93 -0.30
CA ASP A 123 1.77 14.87 -1.55
C ASP A 123 2.57 14.21 -2.67
N ILE A 124 1.88 13.44 -3.51
CA ILE A 124 2.40 12.84 -4.75
C ILE A 124 1.66 13.40 -5.96
N SER A 125 2.37 13.53 -7.07
CA SER A 125 1.78 13.96 -8.33
C SER A 125 1.16 12.79 -9.07
N VAL A 126 -0.04 12.99 -9.61
CA VAL A 126 -0.74 12.03 -10.46
C VAL A 126 -0.60 12.51 -11.91
N GLY A 127 0.02 11.69 -12.75
CA GLY A 127 0.23 12.05 -14.15
C GLY A 127 1.26 11.16 -14.82
N PRO A 128 1.60 11.45 -16.09
CA PRO A 128 2.62 10.72 -16.81
C PRO A 128 3.99 11.03 -16.21
N ALA A 129 4.38 10.25 -15.21
CA ALA A 129 5.72 10.27 -14.67
C ALA A 129 6.57 9.20 -15.36
N GLU A 130 7.84 9.51 -15.61
CA GLU A 130 8.84 8.52 -15.99
C GLU A 130 9.24 7.71 -14.74
N GLY A 131 8.35 6.83 -14.27
CA GLY A 131 8.63 5.89 -13.18
C GLY A 131 7.70 6.01 -11.96
N PRO A 132 7.99 5.22 -10.91
CA PRO A 132 7.19 5.19 -9.68
C PRO A 132 7.12 6.55 -9.00
N GLN A 133 5.98 6.84 -8.38
CA GLN A 133 5.81 8.00 -7.50
C GLN A 133 6.18 7.60 -6.08
N THR A 134 7.02 8.38 -5.41
CA THR A 134 7.51 8.05 -4.07
C THR A 134 7.08 9.10 -3.05
N SER A 135 6.72 8.65 -1.86
CA SER A 135 6.43 9.46 -0.68
C SER A 135 7.06 8.80 0.55
N THR A 136 7.30 9.57 1.59
CA THR A 136 7.87 9.08 2.86
C THR A 136 6.99 9.49 4.01
N MET A 137 6.64 8.56 4.90
CA MET A 137 5.81 8.83 6.07
C MET A 137 6.37 8.16 7.33
N PRO A 138 6.13 8.71 8.53
CA PRO A 138 6.36 7.97 9.77
C PRO A 138 5.53 6.68 9.80
N MET A 139 6.13 5.59 10.27
CA MET A 139 5.47 4.28 10.41
C MET A 139 4.89 4.04 11.79
N ASP A 140 5.19 4.94 12.72
CA ASP A 140 4.61 4.99 14.04
C ASP A 140 4.18 6.42 14.40
N ALA A 141 3.18 6.50 15.28
CA ALA A 141 2.86 7.71 16.01
C ALA A 141 2.28 7.33 17.37
N GLU A 142 2.74 8.01 18.42
CA GLU A 142 2.30 7.75 19.80
C GLU A 142 2.46 6.28 20.24
N GLY A 143 3.48 5.59 19.72
CA GLY A 143 3.75 4.17 20.01
C GLY A 143 2.78 3.20 19.36
N ARG A 144 2.00 3.64 18.36
CA ARG A 144 1.11 2.79 17.55
C ARG A 144 1.64 2.72 16.13
N GLU A 145 1.65 1.52 15.58
CA GLU A 145 2.06 1.29 14.19
C GLU A 145 0.95 1.67 13.20
N VAL A 146 1.38 2.14 12.03
CA VAL A 146 0.52 2.31 10.84
C VAL A 146 0.08 0.94 10.34
N ALA A 147 -1.23 0.77 10.21
CA ALA A 147 -1.87 -0.44 9.71
C ALA A 147 -2.44 -0.29 8.29
N GLU A 148 -2.78 0.91 7.86
CA GLU A 148 -3.30 1.14 6.51
C GLU A 148 -2.58 2.31 5.84
N LEU A 149 -2.33 2.16 4.55
CA LEU A 149 -2.00 3.25 3.67
C LEU A 149 -3.29 3.97 3.25
N VAL A 150 -3.27 5.29 3.26
CA VAL A 150 -4.42 6.14 2.96
C VAL A 150 -4.05 7.14 1.87
N LEU A 151 -4.86 7.20 0.82
CA LEU A 151 -4.80 8.25 -0.20
C LEU A 151 -5.90 9.27 0.06
N LEU A 152 -5.54 10.54 0.00
CA LEU A 152 -6.42 11.65 0.38
C LEU A 152 -6.36 12.80 -0.62
N VAL A 153 -7.43 13.59 -0.65
CA VAL A 153 -7.49 14.84 -1.41
C VAL A 153 -7.77 15.99 -0.47
N HIS A 154 -7.13 17.12 -0.73
CA HIS A 154 -7.44 18.37 -0.06
C HIS A 154 -8.76 18.93 -0.61
N GLU A 155 -9.74 19.09 0.28
CA GLU A 155 -11.01 19.72 -0.04
C GLU A 155 -10.88 21.24 0.01
N GLN A 156 -11.21 21.89 -1.11
CA GLN A 156 -11.19 23.35 -1.21
C GLN A 156 -12.52 24.01 -0.85
N ASP A 157 -13.60 23.24 -0.70
CA ASP A 157 -14.89 23.78 -0.28
C ASP A 157 -14.83 24.16 1.21
N PRO A 158 -15.00 25.45 1.57
CA PRO A 158 -14.99 25.88 2.97
C PRO A 158 -16.14 25.31 3.81
N ASN A 159 -17.15 24.72 3.16
CA ASN A 159 -18.27 24.04 3.83
C ASN A 159 -18.11 22.51 3.83
N ALA A 160 -16.99 21.98 3.31
CA ALA A 160 -16.73 20.55 3.36
C ALA A 160 -16.67 20.08 4.83
N GLU A 161 -17.16 18.86 5.05
CA GLU A 161 -17.10 18.21 6.37
C GLU A 161 -15.64 17.91 6.78
N CYS A 162 -14.76 17.70 5.79
CA CYS A 162 -13.36 17.37 5.99
C CYS A 162 -12.48 18.38 5.25
N PHE A 163 -11.34 18.76 5.84
CA PHE A 163 -10.27 19.46 5.11
C PHE A 163 -9.48 18.50 4.21
N TYR A 164 -9.30 17.25 4.65
CA TYR A 164 -8.76 16.16 3.84
C TYR A 164 -9.78 15.04 3.77
N ARG A 165 -10.24 14.70 2.56
CA ARG A 165 -11.13 13.57 2.33
C ARG A 165 -10.32 12.35 1.96
N VAL A 166 -10.61 11.23 2.59
CA VAL A 166 -10.03 9.93 2.21
C VAL A 166 -10.68 9.43 0.93
N VAL A 167 -9.85 9.06 -0.05
CA VAL A 167 -10.29 8.56 -1.36
C VAL A 167 -10.12 7.05 -1.46
N ALA A 168 -9.03 6.51 -0.93
CA ALA A 168 -8.77 5.09 -0.93
C ALA A 168 -7.95 4.69 0.29
N ARG A 169 -8.06 3.42 0.68
CA ARG A 169 -7.33 2.81 1.79
C ARG A 169 -6.86 1.42 1.39
N ALA A 170 -5.72 0.98 1.92
CA ALA A 170 -5.27 -0.39 1.78
C ALA A 170 -4.54 -0.84 3.05
N PRO A 171 -4.82 -2.05 3.57
CA PRO A 171 -4.08 -2.58 4.71
C PRO A 171 -2.62 -2.81 4.32
N LEU A 172 -1.72 -2.51 5.25
CA LEU A 172 -0.32 -2.89 5.18
C LEU A 172 -0.18 -4.31 5.72
N VAL A 173 0.06 -5.25 4.82
CA VAL A 173 0.38 -6.64 5.16
C VAL A 173 1.87 -6.81 4.95
N TRP A 174 2.60 -6.99 6.06
CA TRP A 174 4.05 -7.14 6.05
C TRP A 174 4.44 -8.53 5.57
N ASP A 175 5.43 -8.60 4.69
CA ASP A 175 5.98 -9.85 4.21
C ASP A 175 6.65 -10.61 5.38
N GLU A 176 6.36 -11.90 5.50
CA GLU A 176 7.04 -12.77 6.46
C GLU A 176 8.51 -12.91 6.04
N GLN A 177 9.44 -12.65 6.98
CA GLN A 177 10.89 -12.79 6.77
C GLN A 177 11.39 -14.21 6.98
#